data_AF-A0A6A5B926-F1
#
_entry.id   AF-A0A6A5B926-F1
#
_cell.length_a   1.000
_cell.length_b   1.000
_cell.length_c   1.000
_cell.angle_alpha   90.00
_cell.angle_beta   90.00
_cell.angle_gamma   90.00
#
_symmetry.space_group_name_H-M   'P 1'
#
loop_
_entity.id
_entity.type
_entity.pdbx_description
1 polymer ?
#
loop_
_entity_poly.entity_id
_entity_poly.type
_entity_poly.pdbx_seq_one_letter_code
_entity_poly.pdbx_strand_id
1 'polypeptide(L)'
;MVQIDLFQGLLESSEDATNSSIVEMQQIQRRKKVCESFLTYLYMGHAKLSSDIASDMMALSHQYGFQCLFSQCEVFICEMIDALFEEKGHQNELTPSTLHDNSSIASISKPQLVDE
;
A
#
# COMPACT_ATOMS: atom_id res chain seq x y z
N MET A 1 29.41 -2.30 1.59
CA MET A 1 29.77 -1.74 0.26
C MET A 1 29.65 -2.88 -0.76
N VAL A 2 28.43 -3.19 -1.22
CA VAL A 2 28.10 -4.43 -1.99
C VAL A 2 27.21 -4.13 -3.23
N GLN A 3 26.84 -2.88 -3.49
CA GLN A 3 25.77 -2.56 -4.45
C GLN A 3 26.25 -2.28 -5.89
N ILE A 4 27.55 -2.07 -6.10
CA ILE A 4 28.12 -1.75 -7.42
C ILE A 4 28.28 -3.03 -8.27
N ASP A 5 28.53 -4.17 -7.63
CA ASP A 5 28.92 -5.42 -8.30
C ASP A 5 27.82 -6.01 -9.20
N LEU A 6 26.54 -5.77 -8.90
CA LEU A 6 25.42 -6.27 -9.71
C LEU A 6 25.33 -5.54 -11.05
N PHE A 7 25.30 -4.20 -11.02
CA PHE A 7 25.23 -3.40 -12.24
C PHE A 7 26.54 -3.47 -13.03
N GLN A 8 27.66 -3.55 -12.32
CA GLN A 8 28.97 -3.78 -12.91
C GLN A 8 29.03 -5.16 -13.60
N GLY A 9 28.57 -6.23 -12.95
CA GLY A 9 28.48 -7.56 -13.57
C GLY A 9 27.53 -7.60 -14.77
N LEU A 10 26.41 -6.86 -14.71
CA LEU A 10 25.51 -6.68 -15.85
C LEU A 10 26.18 -5.95 -17.02
N LEU A 11 26.95 -4.89 -16.74
CA LEU A 11 27.69 -4.12 -17.74
C LEU A 11 28.88 -4.91 -18.33
N GLU A 12 29.58 -5.69 -17.51
CA GLU A 12 30.75 -6.47 -17.89
C GLU A 12 30.41 -7.76 -18.65
N SER A 13 29.21 -8.32 -18.44
CA SER A 13 28.75 -9.54 -19.13
C SER A 13 28.31 -9.33 -20.60
N SER A 14 28.29 -8.09 -21.09
CA SER A 14 27.90 -7.76 -22.46
C SER A 14 29.05 -7.98 -23.45
N GLU A 15 29.34 -9.24 -23.79
CA GLU A 15 30.39 -9.58 -24.78
C GLU A 15 29.98 -9.30 -26.24
N ASP A 16 28.71 -8.99 -26.52
CA ASP A 16 28.24 -8.69 -27.87
C ASP A 16 28.22 -7.20 -28.19
N ALA A 17 29.13 -6.81 -29.07
CA ALA A 17 29.40 -5.48 -29.59
C ALA A 17 28.24 -4.88 -30.41
N THR A 18 27.20 -4.46 -29.72
CA THR A 18 26.53 -3.19 -30.04
C THR A 18 26.60 -2.35 -28.78
N ASN A 19 26.86 -1.05 -28.90
CA ASN A 19 26.84 -0.09 -27.77
C ASN A 19 25.42 0.09 -27.21
N SER A 20 24.70 -1.00 -26.97
CA SER A 20 23.40 -1.01 -26.34
C SER A 20 23.63 -0.91 -24.84
N SER A 21 23.74 0.32 -24.33
CA SER A 21 23.65 0.63 -22.89
C SER A 21 22.26 0.34 -22.30
N ILE A 22 21.46 -0.52 -22.96
CA ILE A 22 20.09 -0.85 -22.60
C ILE A 22 20.13 -2.17 -21.82
N VAL A 23 19.86 -2.08 -20.52
CA VAL A 23 19.65 -3.24 -19.66
C VAL A 23 18.14 -3.49 -19.56
N GLU A 24 17.67 -4.62 -20.08
CA GLU A 24 16.27 -5.01 -19.94
C GLU A 24 16.00 -5.61 -18.55
N MET A 25 15.33 -4.83 -17.69
CA MET A 25 14.86 -5.32 -16.40
C MET A 25 13.47 -5.96 -16.54
N GLN A 26 13.42 -7.23 -16.99
CA GLN A 26 12.18 -7.93 -17.35
C GLN A 26 11.11 -7.97 -16.24
N GLN A 27 11.48 -7.87 -14.97
CA GLN A 27 10.53 -7.91 -13.84
C GLN A 27 9.96 -6.53 -13.45
N ILE A 28 10.64 -5.42 -13.76
CA ILE A 28 10.18 -4.06 -13.40
C ILE A 28 9.31 -3.45 -14.51
N GLN A 29 9.30 -4.07 -15.70
CA GLN A 29 8.69 -3.54 -16.92
C GLN A 29 7.21 -3.15 -16.82
N ARG A 30 6.47 -3.57 -15.79
CA ARG A 30 5.02 -3.34 -15.74
C ARG A 30 4.60 -2.14 -14.90
N ARG A 31 5.49 -1.54 -14.09
CA ARG A 31 5.10 -0.43 -13.20
C ARG A 31 6.16 0.65 -13.11
N LYS A 32 5.98 1.70 -13.92
CA LYS A 32 6.83 2.90 -13.96
C LYS A 32 7.22 3.43 -12.57
N LYS A 33 6.27 3.51 -11.64
CA LYS A 33 6.52 3.99 -10.27
C LYS A 33 7.52 3.13 -9.49
N VAL A 34 7.52 1.81 -9.71
CA VAL A 34 8.46 0.89 -9.09
C VAL A 34 9.86 1.14 -9.64
N CYS A 35 10.00 1.27 -10.97
CA CYS A 35 11.27 1.66 -11.60
C CYS A 35 11.81 2.97 -11.02
N GLU A 36 10.97 4.01 -10.98
CA GLU A 36 11.38 5.34 -10.53
C GLU A 36 11.80 5.33 -9.06
N SER A 37 11.07 4.64 -8.18
CA SER A 37 11.41 4.54 -6.76
C SER A 37 12.68 3.71 -6.54
N PHE A 38 12.85 2.63 -7.30
CA PHE A 38 14.06 1.80 -7.26
C PHE A 38 15.30 2.56 -7.74
N LEU A 39 15.21 3.27 -8.86
CA LEU A 39 16.29 4.14 -9.34
C LEU A 39 16.58 5.26 -8.33
N THR A 40 15.56 5.88 -7.76
CA THR A 40 15.74 6.90 -6.71
C THR A 40 16.54 6.34 -5.54
N TYR A 41 16.24 5.13 -5.10
CA TYR A 41 17.01 4.47 -4.04
C TYR A 41 18.48 4.26 -4.43
N LEU A 42 18.76 3.83 -5.67
CA LEU A 42 20.15 3.63 -6.13
C LEU A 42 20.96 4.92 -6.14
N TYR A 43 20.36 6.04 -6.53
CA TYR A 43 21.05 7.33 -6.64
C TYR A 43 21.07 8.12 -5.32
N MET A 44 20.03 8.00 -4.49
CA MET A 44 19.82 8.87 -3.33
C MET A 44 19.90 8.13 -1.99
N GLY A 45 20.02 6.79 -2.00
CA GLY A 45 20.08 5.95 -0.79
C GLY A 45 18.74 5.78 -0.06
N HIS A 46 17.64 6.31 -0.59
CA HIS A 46 16.31 6.18 0.01
C HIS A 46 15.23 5.97 -1.06
N ALA A 47 14.22 5.16 -0.74
CA ALA A 47 13.08 4.90 -1.62
C ALA A 47 11.85 5.64 -1.11
N LYS A 48 11.06 6.19 -2.04
CA LYS A 48 9.71 6.64 -1.70
C LYS A 48 8.79 5.44 -1.79
N LEU A 49 8.42 4.88 -0.64
CA LEU A 49 7.49 3.76 -0.56
C LEU A 49 6.05 4.27 -0.51
N SER A 50 5.16 3.52 -1.14
CA SER A 50 3.71 3.69 -1.04
C SER A 50 3.05 2.31 -1.05
N SER A 51 1.84 2.22 -0.50
CA SER A 51 1.09 0.96 -0.39
C SER A 51 0.96 0.25 -1.74
N ASP A 52 0.83 1.00 -2.83
CA ASP A 52 0.72 0.43 -4.16
C ASP A 52 2.01 -0.19 -4.67
N ILE A 53 3.22 0.16 -4.18
CA ILE A 53 4.50 -0.35 -4.73
C ILE A 53 5.38 -1.11 -3.73
N ALA A 54 5.05 -1.09 -2.44
CA ALA A 54 5.92 -1.62 -1.38
C ALA A 54 6.26 -3.11 -1.57
N SER A 55 5.28 -3.93 -1.97
CA SER A 55 5.50 -5.36 -2.23
C SER A 55 6.43 -5.60 -3.42
N ASP A 56 6.29 -4.82 -4.50
CA ASP A 56 7.15 -4.95 -5.68
C ASP A 56 8.58 -4.51 -5.35
N MET A 57 8.74 -3.42 -4.58
CA MET A 57 10.03 -2.95 -4.09
C MET A 57 10.71 -3.96 -3.17
N MET A 58 9.95 -4.66 -2.32
CA MET A 58 10.46 -5.75 -1.48
C MET A 58 10.96 -6.93 -2.32
N ALA A 59 10.20 -7.34 -3.34
CA ALA A 59 10.61 -8.41 -4.25
C ALA A 59 11.91 -8.06 -5.01
N LEU A 60 12.01 -6.83 -5.51
CA LEU A 60 13.20 -6.37 -6.23
C LEU A 60 14.43 -6.26 -5.34
N SER A 61 14.25 -5.71 -4.13
CA SER A 61 15.36 -5.60 -3.18
C SER A 61 15.87 -6.98 -2.75
N HIS A 62 14.99 -7.96 -2.59
CA HIS A 62 15.38 -9.35 -2.36
C HIS A 62 16.13 -9.94 -3.58
N GLN A 63 15.57 -9.80 -4.78
CA GLN A 63 16.15 -10.35 -6.01
C GLN A 63 17.56 -9.80 -6.30
N TYR A 64 17.75 -8.51 -6.09
CA TYR A 64 18.99 -7.81 -6.42
C TYR A 64 19.93 -7.63 -5.21
N GLY A 65 19.61 -8.21 -4.05
CA GLY A 65 20.48 -8.22 -2.87
C GLY A 65 20.57 -6.90 -2.10
N PHE A 66 19.59 -6.00 -2.26
CA PHE A 66 19.52 -4.73 -1.55
C PHE A 66 18.91 -4.89 -0.14
N GLN A 67 19.64 -5.53 0.78
CA GLN A 67 19.14 -5.85 2.13
C GLN A 67 18.60 -4.65 2.91
N CYS A 68 19.27 -3.48 2.82
CA CYS A 68 18.77 -2.28 3.50
C CYS A 68 17.41 -1.82 2.96
N LEU A 69 17.19 -1.90 1.64
CA LEU A 69 15.90 -1.58 1.02
C LEU A 69 14.84 -2.63 1.38
N PHE A 70 15.24 -3.90 1.44
CA PHE A 70 14.36 -4.99 1.84
C PHE A 70 13.80 -4.76 3.25
N SER A 71 14.66 -4.48 4.24
CA SER A 71 14.24 -4.16 5.60
C SER A 71 13.37 -2.91 5.67
N GLN A 72 13.65 -1.87 4.86
CA GLN A 72 12.78 -0.69 4.77
C GLN A 72 11.38 -1.05 4.27
N CYS A 73 11.28 -1.91 3.25
CA CYS A 73 9.99 -2.36 2.72
C CYS A 73 9.24 -3.22 3.74
N GLU A 74 9.95 -4.09 4.46
CA GLU A 74 9.37 -4.95 5.50
C GLU A 74 8.74 -4.11 6.62
N VAL A 75 9.48 -3.14 7.17
CA VAL A 75 8.97 -2.20 8.19
C VAL A 75 7.73 -1.47 7.70
N PHE A 76 7.81 -0.89 6.49
CA PHE A 76 6.69 -0.15 5.92
C PHE A 76 5.42 -1.01 5.74
N ILE A 77 5.58 -2.27 5.30
CA ILE A 77 4.46 -3.20 5.12
C ILE A 77 3.87 -3.60 6.48
N CYS A 78 4.70 -3.86 7.49
CA CYS A 78 4.24 -4.14 8.85
C CYS A 78 3.44 -2.96 9.43
N GLU A 79 3.95 -1.73 9.33
CA GLU A 79 3.24 -0.53 9.79
C GLU A 79 1.89 -0.36 9.09
N MET A 80 1.82 -0.64 7.78
CA MET A 80 0.57 -0.60 7.03
C MET A 80 -0.43 -1.67 7.52
N ILE A 81 0.05 -2.87 7.84
CA ILE A 81 -0.79 -3.94 8.38
C ILE A 81 -1.30 -3.57 9.77
N ASP A 82 -0.45 -3.05 10.65
CA ASP A 82 -0.83 -2.62 11.99
C ASP A 82 -1.90 -1.52 11.94
N ALA A 83 -1.73 -0.51 11.08
CA ALA A 83 -2.71 0.54 10.86
C ALA A 83 -4.09 0.01 10.40
N LEU A 84 -4.11 -1.04 9.57
CA LEU A 84 -5.36 -1.69 9.13
C LEU A 84 -6.08 -2.41 10.27
N PHE A 85 -5.35 -2.87 11.29
CA PHE A 85 -5.95 -3.51 12.47
C PHE A 85 -6.44 -2.48 13.49
N GLU A 86 -5.73 -1.37 13.67
CA GLU A 86 -6.15 -0.27 14.56
C GLU A 86 -7.45 0.41 14.08
N GLU A 87 -7.61 0.65 12.77
CA GLU A 87 -8.87 1.20 12.22
C GLU A 87 -10.06 0.25 12.43
N LYS A 88 -9.83 -1.07 12.41
CA LYS A 88 -10.89 -2.08 12.62
C LYS A 88 -11.30 -2.23 14.08
N GLY A 89 -10.43 -1.89 15.03
CA GLY A 89 -10.77 -1.86 16.46
C GLY A 89 -11.77 -0.76 16.81
N HIS A 90 -11.65 0.42 16.17
CA HIS A 90 -12.50 1.58 16.46
C HIS A 90 -13.89 1.54 15.81
N GLN A 91 -14.11 0.70 14.79
CA GLN A 91 -15.43 0.56 14.16
C GLN A 91 -16.38 -0.42 14.88
N ASN A 92 -15.89 -1.19 15.87
CA ASN A 92 -16.68 -2.19 16.58
C ASN A 92 -17.20 -1.75 17.96
N GLU A 93 -16.87 -0.54 18.45
CA GLU A 93 -17.29 -0.09 19.79
C GLU A 93 -18.38 1.00 19.81
N LEU A 94 -18.95 1.40 18.66
CA LEU A 94 -20.07 2.35 18.60
C LEU A 94 -21.35 1.67 18.11
N THR A 95 -21.98 0.90 18.98
CA THR A 95 -23.39 1.06 19.45
C THR A 95 -23.97 -0.25 20.00
N PRO A 96 -24.23 -0.32 21.32
CA PRO A 96 -25.39 -1.01 21.84
C PRO A 96 -26.42 -0.01 22.38
N SER A 97 -27.69 -0.29 22.07
CA SER A 97 -28.90 0.16 22.77
C SER A 97 -29.34 1.64 22.69
N THR A 98 -30.23 1.91 21.72
CA THR A 98 -31.49 2.60 22.01
C THR A 98 -32.65 1.82 21.38
N LEU A 99 -33.17 0.86 22.13
CA LEU A 99 -34.44 0.19 21.87
C LEU A 99 -35.45 0.75 22.88
N HIS A 100 -36.61 1.17 22.34
CA HIS A 100 -37.86 1.56 23.03
C HIS A 100 -37.82 2.90 23.80
N ASP A 101 -38.76 3.84 23.65
CA ASP A 101 -40.11 3.82 23.11
C ASP A 101 -40.43 5.19 22.53
N ASN A 102 -41.02 5.24 21.33
CA ASN A 102 -41.86 6.36 20.91
C ASN A 102 -43.01 5.78 20.08
N SER A 103 -43.97 5.20 20.79
CA SER A 103 -45.34 5.07 20.29
C SER A 103 -45.87 6.47 19.99
N SER A 104 -45.84 6.86 18.72
CA SER A 104 -46.64 7.96 18.19
C SER A 104 -47.16 7.52 16.84
N ILE A 105 -48.17 6.65 16.90
CA ILE A 105 -49.05 6.40 15.77
C ILE A 105 -50.34 7.18 16.04
N ALA A 106 -50.48 8.24 15.23
CA ALA A 106 -51.69 8.78 14.62
C ALA A 106 -53.04 8.59 15.35
N SER A 107 -53.79 9.69 15.51
CA SER A 107 -54.84 10.01 14.52
C SER A 107 -55.60 11.28 14.86
N ILE A 108 -55.98 11.93 13.76
CA ILE A 108 -56.73 13.16 13.61
C ILE A 108 -58.24 12.86 13.77
N SER A 109 -59.01 13.92 14.03
CA SER A 109 -60.45 14.10 13.76
C SER A 109 -61.44 13.89 14.91
N LYS A 110 -61.95 15.04 15.37
CA LYS A 110 -63.26 15.24 16.00
C LYS A 110 -64.38 14.88 15.02
N PRO A 111 -65.49 14.29 15.47
CA PRO A 111 -66.79 14.96 15.25
C PRO A 111 -67.73 14.89 16.46
N GLN A 112 -68.73 15.78 16.45
CA GLN A 112 -69.86 15.91 17.38
C GLN A 112 -70.88 14.75 17.27
N LEU A 113 -71.60 14.47 18.37
CA LEU A 113 -73.07 14.22 18.46
C LEU A 113 -73.46 14.22 19.97
N VAL A 114 -74.35 15.10 20.49
CA VAL A 114 -75.79 14.92 20.87
C VAL A 114 -76.11 13.51 21.45
N ASP A 115 -76.77 13.24 22.59
CA ASP A 115 -77.87 13.82 23.41
C ASP A 115 -77.72 13.33 24.88
N GLU A 116 -78.20 14.09 25.88
CA GLU A 116 -79.39 13.76 26.72
C GLU A 116 -79.75 14.95 27.64
#